data_AF-A0A7D5P3Y2-F1
#
_entry.id   AF-A0A7D5P3Y2-F1
#
_cell.length_a   1.000
_cell.length_b   1.000
_cell.length_c   1.000
_cell.angle_alpha   90.00
_cell.angle_beta   90.00
_cell.angle_gamma   90.00
#
_symmetry.space_group_name_H-M   'P 1'
#
loop_
_entity.id
_entity.type
_entity.pdbx_description
1 polymer ?
#
loop_
_entity_poly.entity_id
_entity_poly.type
_entity_poly.pdbx_seq_one_letter_code
_entity_poly.pdbx_strand_id
1 'polypeptide(L)'
;MDLDSLELTRPLVARLCVVALVAVLLIPSGVSALTHEPVELQEGAIDEPANGTTVIAVQGFKGRGQNSSKKPARLVGVGPSGDLEWNYEPQDDVTWFYDVDPLDDGTLLVVGARPDGTTVFKYDPETNSRVWTERLDIHDTHDVDLINGDQLLIANMRNYNETTGTNDDRIFVYNRTTGETEWEYRFERIYDRGDGGGYTGDWTHVNDVDKLGEGRYMASPRNMDEVVVINRSTKEVELSLGAPGNHSVIYEQHNPNYIESEDGTPTIVVADSENDRVVEYEYAGGEGRNATWDRTWNLGVDGNLNWPRDADRLPNGNTLVTDSLNHRVMEVTPEGEVVWEYYAPWGTYEAERVHLGDEPGGPTISDQNATGAYGLNGSAALTPGATERATFASWLRNTFAGTPISGQVDSFAERWAHIAPWVRPVWMDPWAFVAFLGAAVVTLGWASGEAVYHRRWIGGRLRAGYDRVRPSTDGESARSDD
;
A
#
# COMPACT_ATOMS: atom_id res chain seq x y z
N MET A 1 16.38 44.14 32.56
CA MET A 1 15.27 44.30 31.59
C MET A 1 14.06 44.68 32.42
N ASP A 2 13.62 45.92 32.28
CA ASP A 2 12.52 46.50 33.04
C ASP A 2 11.20 46.00 32.42
N LEU A 3 10.50 45.11 33.12
CA LEU A 3 9.27 44.45 32.62
C LEU A 3 8.03 45.36 32.68
N ASP A 4 8.15 46.57 33.25
CA ASP A 4 7.03 47.48 33.54
C ASP A 4 6.59 48.39 32.37
N SER A 5 7.06 48.15 31.13
CA SER A 5 6.75 49.03 29.98
C SER A 5 6.29 48.34 28.68
N LEU A 6 5.87 47.08 28.74
CA LEU A 6 5.21 46.43 27.60
C LEU A 6 3.77 46.93 27.48
N GLU A 7 3.56 48.08 26.84
CA GLU A 7 2.22 48.46 26.37
C GLU A 7 1.73 47.42 25.37
N LEU A 8 0.77 46.59 25.79
CA LEU A 8 0.14 45.54 24.99
C LEU A 8 -0.70 46.16 23.86
N THR A 9 -0.03 46.50 22.77
CA THR A 9 -0.71 46.92 21.54
C THR A 9 -1.51 45.76 20.94
N ARG A 10 -2.64 46.05 20.29
CA ARG A 10 -3.47 45.01 19.63
C ARG A 10 -2.67 44.11 18.66
N PRO A 11 -1.72 44.61 17.85
CA PRO A 11 -0.87 43.75 17.02
C PRO A 11 0.05 42.84 17.83
N LEU A 12 0.59 43.32 18.95
CA LEU A 12 1.42 42.49 19.84
C LEU A 12 0.58 41.38 20.49
N VAL A 13 -0.63 41.68 20.94
CA VAL A 13 -1.57 40.68 21.47
C VAL A 13 -1.88 39.63 20.41
N ALA A 14 -2.20 40.03 19.18
CA ALA A 14 -2.49 39.09 18.10
C ALA A 14 -1.30 38.17 17.78
N ARG A 15 -0.08 38.70 17.74
CA ARG A 15 1.15 37.88 17.57
C ARG A 15 1.34 36.89 18.70
N LEU A 16 1.15 37.34 19.95
CA LEU A 16 1.24 36.46 21.12
C LEU A 16 0.18 35.35 21.08
N CYS A 17 -1.05 35.65 20.67
CA CYS A 17 -2.10 34.66 20.50
C CYS A 17 -1.74 33.62 19.42
N VAL A 18 -1.17 34.05 18.29
CA VAL A 18 -0.75 33.14 17.22
C VAL A 18 0.42 32.26 17.68
N VAL A 19 1.42 32.84 18.35
CA VAL A 19 2.53 32.07 18.93
C VAL A 19 2.02 31.07 19.96
N ALA A 20 1.08 31.46 20.83
CA ALA A 20 0.47 30.57 21.80
C ALA A 20 -0.31 29.44 21.13
N LEU A 21 -1.09 29.73 20.08
CA LEU A 21 -1.81 28.71 19.31
C LEU A 21 -0.86 27.72 18.65
N VAL A 22 0.20 28.21 17.99
CA VAL A 22 1.24 27.37 17.38
C VAL A 22 1.92 26.51 18.44
N ALA A 23 2.26 27.08 19.60
CA ALA A 23 2.85 26.32 20.71
C ALA A 23 1.92 25.21 21.19
N VAL A 24 0.62 25.49 21.38
CA VAL A 24 -0.39 24.49 21.78
C VAL A 24 -0.51 23.37 20.74
N LEU A 25 -0.56 23.71 19.45
CA LEU A 25 -0.63 22.72 18.36
C LEU A 25 0.62 21.83 18.26
N LEU A 26 1.78 22.30 18.75
CA LEU A 26 3.02 21.53 18.77
C LEU A 26 3.21 20.68 20.05
N ILE A 27 2.38 20.87 21.08
CA ILE A 27 2.45 20.04 22.32
C ILE A 27 2.31 18.55 22.00
N PRO A 28 1.32 18.08 21.21
CA PRO A 28 1.19 16.65 20.89
C PRO A 28 2.43 16.08 20.21
N SER A 29 3.07 16.83 19.31
CA SER A 29 4.32 16.41 18.67
C SER A 29 5.46 16.27 19.68
N GLY A 30 5.56 17.20 20.64
CA GLY A 30 6.54 17.12 21.73
C GLY A 30 6.28 15.93 22.66
N VAL A 31 5.02 15.65 22.99
CA VAL A 31 4.63 14.46 23.78
C VAL A 31 5.01 13.20 23.02
N SER A 32 4.60 13.07 21.76
CA SER A 32 4.90 11.92 20.91
C SER A 32 6.41 11.66 20.82
N ALA A 33 7.23 12.70 20.67
CA ALA A 33 8.69 12.56 20.65
C ALA A 33 9.27 12.03 21.98
N LEU A 34 8.61 12.26 23.11
CA LEU A 34 9.05 11.82 24.44
C LEU A 34 8.50 10.45 24.83
N THR A 35 7.37 10.03 24.28
CA THR A 35 6.66 8.80 24.64
C THR A 35 6.65 7.75 23.54
N HIS A 36 7.40 7.96 22.45
CA HIS A 36 7.41 7.06 21.32
C HIS A 36 7.98 5.69 21.70
N GLU A 37 7.14 4.67 21.61
CA GLU A 37 7.53 3.26 21.56
C GLU A 37 7.18 2.76 20.14
N PRO A 38 8.18 2.36 19.33
CA PRO A 38 7.91 1.88 17.99
C PRO A 38 7.21 0.52 18.06
N VAL A 39 6.12 0.37 17.28
CA VAL A 39 5.63 -0.96 16.93
C VAL A 39 6.67 -1.56 15.98
N GLU A 40 7.21 -2.71 16.36
CA GLU A 40 8.15 -3.49 15.56
C GLU A 40 7.52 -4.86 15.24
N LEU A 41 8.34 -5.84 14.92
CA LEU A 41 7.91 -7.24 14.82
C LEU A 41 7.45 -7.72 16.20
N GLN A 42 6.16 -8.00 16.37
CA GLN A 42 5.59 -8.46 17.64
C GLN A 42 4.22 -9.12 17.47
N GLU A 43 3.89 -10.01 18.39
CA GLU A 43 2.57 -10.62 18.52
C GLU A 43 1.48 -9.57 18.82
N GLY A 44 0.30 -9.80 18.25
CA GLY A 44 -0.96 -9.13 18.57
C GLY A 44 -1.87 -10.03 19.40
N ALA A 45 -3.16 -10.06 19.06
CA ALA A 45 -4.10 -11.02 19.64
C ALA A 45 -3.87 -12.43 19.07
N ILE A 46 -3.69 -13.43 19.94
CA ILE A 46 -3.56 -14.84 19.56
C ILE A 46 -4.42 -15.66 20.51
N ASP A 47 -5.65 -15.93 20.07
CA ASP A 47 -6.59 -16.83 20.75
C ASP A 47 -6.49 -18.26 20.19
N GLU A 48 -6.26 -18.37 18.88
CA GLU A 48 -5.98 -19.62 18.20
C GLU A 48 -4.57 -19.56 17.60
N PRO A 49 -3.59 -20.31 18.16
CA PRO A 49 -2.26 -20.39 17.58
C PRO A 49 -2.35 -20.91 16.14
N ALA A 50 -1.53 -20.31 15.28
CA ALA A 50 -1.45 -20.77 13.91
C ALA A 50 -0.96 -22.22 13.81
N ASN A 51 -1.32 -22.90 12.73
CA ASN A 51 -0.70 -24.17 12.41
C ASN A 51 0.57 -23.90 11.59
N GLY A 52 1.74 -24.25 12.12
CA GLY A 52 3.03 -24.02 11.45
C GLY A 52 3.47 -22.55 11.37
N THR A 53 4.45 -22.29 10.52
CA THR A 53 5.05 -20.97 10.31
C THR A 53 4.21 -20.12 9.35
N THR A 54 4.00 -18.85 9.70
CA THR A 54 3.58 -17.80 8.74
C THR A 54 4.82 -17.14 8.17
N VAL A 55 4.88 -16.98 6.86
CA VAL A 55 5.84 -16.09 6.23
C VAL A 55 5.16 -14.77 5.86
N ILE A 56 5.87 -13.66 6.00
CA ILE A 56 5.33 -12.32 5.74
C ILE A 56 6.32 -11.54 4.89
N ALA A 57 5.89 -11.08 3.72
CA ALA A 57 6.62 -10.12 2.89
C ALA A 57 6.33 -8.68 3.35
N VAL A 58 7.39 -7.91 3.57
CA VAL A 58 7.30 -6.51 3.99
C VAL A 58 8.02 -5.63 2.98
N GLN A 59 7.24 -4.75 2.34
CA GLN A 59 7.75 -3.82 1.34
C GLN A 59 8.72 -2.79 1.94
N GLY A 60 8.47 -2.32 3.16
CA GLY A 60 9.23 -1.23 3.76
C GLY A 60 8.96 0.12 3.08
N PHE A 61 9.89 1.07 3.21
CA PHE A 61 9.78 2.37 2.57
C PHE A 61 11.15 2.95 2.17
N LYS A 62 11.22 3.55 0.97
CA LYS A 62 12.44 4.19 0.45
C LYS A 62 12.21 5.68 0.17
N GLY A 63 13.00 6.54 0.81
CA GLY A 63 13.06 7.97 0.48
C GLY A 63 14.35 8.29 -0.28
N ARG A 64 14.27 8.84 -1.50
CA ARG A 64 15.42 9.29 -2.32
C ARG A 64 16.49 8.21 -2.58
N GLY A 65 16.08 7.00 -2.93
CA GLY A 65 17.02 6.01 -3.47
C GLY A 65 17.89 5.28 -2.44
N GLN A 66 17.66 5.43 -1.14
CA GLN A 66 18.30 4.61 -0.09
C GLN A 66 17.25 3.93 0.78
N ASN A 67 17.47 2.64 1.10
CA ASN A 67 16.60 1.87 1.98
C ASN A 67 16.49 2.62 3.33
N SER A 68 15.28 2.91 3.78
CA SER A 68 15.12 3.61 5.06
C SER A 68 15.43 2.63 6.17
N SER A 69 16.54 2.82 6.88
CA SER A 69 16.82 2.05 8.11
C SER A 69 15.73 2.16 9.16
N LYS A 70 14.82 3.15 9.03
CA LYS A 70 13.66 3.36 9.91
C LYS A 70 12.38 2.71 9.43
N LYS A 71 12.34 2.25 8.17
CA LYS A 71 11.18 1.60 7.56
C LYS A 71 11.68 0.45 6.65
N PRO A 72 12.29 -0.58 7.23
CA PRO A 72 12.98 -1.61 6.45
C PRO A 72 11.99 -2.49 5.68
N ALA A 73 12.40 -2.91 4.48
CA ALA A 73 11.85 -4.09 3.84
C ALA A 73 12.42 -5.35 4.52
N ARG A 74 11.67 -6.44 4.57
CA ARG A 74 12.09 -7.71 5.18
C ARG A 74 11.17 -8.87 4.77
N LEU A 75 11.68 -10.09 4.87
CA LEU A 75 10.85 -11.29 4.98
C LEU A 75 10.90 -11.78 6.42
N VAL A 76 9.78 -12.21 6.95
CA VAL A 76 9.66 -12.60 8.36
C VAL A 76 9.01 -13.96 8.46
N GLY A 77 9.61 -14.87 9.23
CA GLY A 77 9.01 -16.13 9.63
C GLY A 77 8.50 -16.03 11.07
N VAL A 78 7.23 -16.32 11.27
CA VAL A 78 6.54 -16.21 12.55
C VAL A 78 5.97 -17.57 12.93
N GLY A 79 6.33 -18.04 14.12
CA GLY A 79 5.85 -19.30 14.66
C GLY A 79 4.37 -19.26 15.08
N PRO A 80 3.78 -20.42 15.39
CA PRO A 80 2.39 -20.58 15.80
C PRO A 80 1.87 -19.58 16.84
N SER A 81 2.71 -19.27 17.83
CA SER A 81 2.36 -18.44 18.98
C SER A 81 2.87 -17.01 18.87
N GLY A 82 3.25 -16.55 17.67
CA GLY A 82 3.74 -15.19 17.45
C GLY A 82 5.23 -15.00 17.76
N ASP A 83 5.99 -16.07 17.99
CA ASP A 83 7.43 -15.99 18.15
C ASP A 83 8.13 -15.76 16.81
N LEU A 84 9.08 -14.82 16.80
CA LEU A 84 9.90 -14.55 15.61
C LEU A 84 10.91 -15.70 15.40
N GLU A 85 10.70 -16.52 14.37
CA GLU A 85 11.60 -17.63 14.04
C GLU A 85 12.82 -17.14 13.26
N TRP A 86 12.60 -16.30 12.24
CA TRP A 86 13.65 -15.71 11.43
C TRP A 86 13.24 -14.36 10.82
N ASN A 87 14.24 -13.54 10.51
CA ASN A 87 14.08 -12.23 9.89
C ASN A 87 15.16 -12.06 8.83
N TYR A 88 14.75 -12.02 7.57
CA TYR A 88 15.63 -11.90 6.42
C TYR A 88 15.61 -10.46 5.90
N GLU A 89 16.74 -9.78 6.01
CA GLU A 89 16.93 -8.44 5.48
C GLU A 89 17.28 -8.47 3.99
N PRO A 90 16.85 -7.47 3.20
CA PRO A 90 17.17 -7.39 1.79
C PRO A 90 18.69 -7.28 1.58
N GLN A 91 19.20 -8.06 0.63
CA GLN A 91 20.56 -7.90 0.11
C GLN A 91 20.62 -6.72 -0.89
N ASP A 92 21.81 -6.38 -1.36
CA ASP A 92 22.03 -5.25 -2.28
C ASP A 92 21.21 -5.32 -3.59
N ASP A 93 20.71 -6.49 -3.95
CA ASP A 93 19.95 -6.76 -5.17
C ASP A 93 18.42 -6.82 -4.99
N VAL A 94 17.92 -6.48 -3.80
CA VAL A 94 16.49 -6.33 -3.52
C VAL A 94 16.28 -5.03 -2.73
N THR A 95 15.27 -4.27 -3.14
CA THR A 95 14.86 -3.04 -2.46
C THR A 95 13.59 -3.25 -1.64
N TRP A 96 12.63 -3.97 -2.19
CA TRP A 96 11.32 -4.25 -1.60
C TRP A 96 10.99 -5.72 -1.82
N PHE A 97 10.30 -6.35 -0.87
CA PHE A 97 9.65 -7.64 -1.06
C PHE A 97 8.18 -7.41 -1.31
N TYR A 98 7.63 -8.12 -2.28
CA TYR A 98 6.22 -8.03 -2.66
C TYR A 98 5.55 -9.37 -2.38
N ASP A 99 5.98 -10.42 -3.09
CA ASP A 99 5.42 -11.78 -3.01
C ASP A 99 6.40 -12.78 -2.34
N VAL A 100 5.81 -13.75 -1.62
CA VAL A 100 6.48 -14.92 -1.04
C VAL A 100 5.64 -16.23 -1.07
N ASP A 101 5.75 -17.00 -2.14
CA ASP A 101 5.12 -18.33 -2.22
C ASP A 101 5.86 -19.47 -1.47
N PRO A 102 5.18 -20.27 -0.63
CA PRO A 102 5.71 -21.54 -0.15
C PRO A 102 5.73 -22.64 -1.22
N LEU A 103 6.86 -23.35 -1.32
CA LEU A 103 7.04 -24.49 -2.24
C LEU A 103 6.98 -25.83 -1.51
N ASP A 104 6.60 -26.90 -2.23
CA ASP A 104 6.45 -28.27 -1.71
C ASP A 104 7.67 -28.83 -0.95
N ASP A 105 8.87 -28.33 -1.24
CA ASP A 105 10.12 -28.76 -0.59
C ASP A 105 10.49 -27.94 0.65
N GLY A 106 9.59 -27.08 1.14
CA GLY A 106 9.77 -26.25 2.34
C GLY A 106 10.60 -24.98 2.11
N THR A 107 10.98 -24.71 0.87
CA THR A 107 11.61 -23.46 0.48
C THR A 107 10.54 -22.45 0.03
N LEU A 108 10.96 -21.21 -0.17
CA LEU A 108 10.09 -20.10 -0.56
C LEU A 108 10.53 -19.57 -1.92
N LEU A 109 9.59 -19.32 -2.82
CA LEU A 109 9.80 -18.38 -3.92
C LEU A 109 9.64 -16.97 -3.35
N VAL A 110 10.42 -16.02 -3.86
CA VAL A 110 10.35 -14.65 -3.39
C VAL A 110 10.56 -13.70 -4.55
N VAL A 111 9.68 -12.70 -4.64
CA VAL A 111 9.79 -11.59 -5.59
C VAL A 111 10.28 -10.33 -4.88
N GLY A 112 11.41 -9.83 -5.37
CA GLY A 112 12.02 -8.61 -4.88
C GLY A 112 12.29 -7.60 -6.00
N ALA A 113 11.73 -6.39 -5.88
CA ALA A 113 12.02 -5.33 -6.83
C ALA A 113 13.40 -4.71 -6.58
N ARG A 114 14.10 -4.32 -7.64
CA ARG A 114 15.35 -3.55 -7.59
C ARG A 114 15.23 -2.29 -8.47
N PRO A 115 16.10 -1.28 -8.28
CA PRO A 115 15.94 0.01 -8.97
C PRO A 115 15.92 -0.10 -10.51
N ASP A 116 16.55 -1.14 -11.05
CA ASP A 116 16.73 -1.39 -12.48
C ASP A 116 16.13 -2.75 -12.92
N GLY A 117 15.19 -3.33 -12.18
CA GLY A 117 14.54 -4.57 -12.60
C GLY A 117 13.86 -5.34 -11.46
N THR A 118 13.70 -6.65 -11.64
CA THR A 118 13.11 -7.59 -10.67
C THR A 118 14.08 -8.73 -10.40
N THR A 119 14.20 -9.12 -9.14
CA THR A 119 14.97 -10.27 -8.67
C THR A 119 14.00 -11.30 -8.11
N VAL A 120 13.94 -12.48 -8.73
CA VAL A 120 13.17 -13.62 -8.25
C VAL A 120 14.15 -14.64 -7.68
N PHE A 121 13.92 -15.18 -6.49
CA PHE A 121 14.84 -16.16 -5.92
C PHE A 121 14.12 -17.22 -5.11
N LYS A 122 14.69 -18.42 -5.10
CA LYS A 122 14.28 -19.49 -4.21
C LYS A 122 15.10 -19.44 -2.94
N TYR A 123 14.45 -19.29 -1.79
CA TYR A 123 15.05 -19.12 -0.47
C TYR A 123 14.78 -20.34 0.41
N ASP A 124 15.82 -20.85 1.03
CA ASP A 124 15.74 -21.91 2.02
C ASP A 124 15.87 -21.30 3.43
N PRO A 125 14.77 -21.25 4.21
CA PRO A 125 14.80 -20.71 5.56
C PRO A 125 15.59 -21.58 6.55
N GLU A 126 15.71 -22.90 6.33
CA GLU A 126 16.45 -23.79 7.22
C GLU A 126 17.96 -23.53 7.16
N THR A 127 18.48 -23.31 5.94
CA THR A 127 19.89 -23.01 5.72
C THR A 127 20.20 -21.52 5.68
N ASN A 128 19.16 -20.68 5.71
CA ASN A 128 19.22 -19.23 5.51
C ASN A 128 20.03 -18.85 4.27
N SER A 129 19.69 -19.46 3.13
CA SER A 129 20.44 -19.27 1.88
C SER A 129 19.54 -19.24 0.65
N ARG A 130 19.98 -18.54 -0.41
CA ARG A 130 19.30 -18.58 -1.70
C ARG A 130 19.77 -19.81 -2.49
N VAL A 131 18.84 -20.67 -2.87
CA VAL A 131 19.08 -21.87 -3.70
C VAL A 131 19.44 -21.46 -5.12
N TRP A 132 18.70 -20.50 -5.67
CA TRP A 132 18.99 -19.86 -6.96
C TRP A 132 18.46 -18.43 -6.98
N THR A 133 18.93 -17.64 -7.94
CA THR A 133 18.46 -16.26 -8.16
C THR A 133 18.35 -15.99 -9.65
N GLU A 134 17.21 -15.46 -10.07
CA GLU A 134 16.89 -15.02 -11.42
C GLU A 134 16.79 -13.50 -11.46
N ARG A 135 17.36 -12.87 -12.50
CA ARG A 135 17.36 -11.41 -12.63
C ARG A 135 16.70 -11.01 -13.93
N LEU A 136 15.50 -10.46 -13.81
CA LEU A 136 14.68 -10.06 -14.93
C LEU A 136 14.84 -8.56 -15.19
N ASP A 137 14.94 -8.17 -16.46
CA ASP A 137 15.00 -6.76 -16.91
C ASP A 137 13.58 -6.22 -17.13
N ILE A 138 12.77 -6.33 -16.08
CA ILE A 138 11.39 -5.84 -15.99
C ILE A 138 11.25 -5.11 -14.67
N HIS A 139 10.57 -3.98 -14.64
CA HIS A 139 10.59 -3.08 -13.49
C HIS A 139 9.38 -3.29 -12.58
N ASP A 140 9.66 -3.44 -11.27
CA ASP A 140 8.64 -3.39 -10.20
C ASP A 140 7.51 -4.41 -10.41
N THR A 141 7.89 -5.64 -10.75
CA THR A 141 7.01 -6.82 -10.69
C THR A 141 6.64 -7.08 -9.25
N HIS A 142 5.35 -7.22 -8.99
CA HIS A 142 4.85 -7.50 -7.64
C HIS A 142 4.72 -8.99 -7.39
N ASP A 143 4.49 -9.79 -8.43
CA ASP A 143 4.14 -11.20 -8.28
C ASP A 143 4.69 -12.10 -9.40
N VAL A 144 5.12 -13.32 -9.03
CA VAL A 144 5.66 -14.36 -9.91
C VAL A 144 5.47 -15.79 -9.34
N ASP A 145 4.58 -16.62 -9.90
CA ASP A 145 4.54 -18.06 -9.58
C ASP A 145 5.68 -18.88 -10.22
N LEU A 146 6.17 -19.89 -9.48
CA LEU A 146 6.97 -20.98 -10.03
C LEU A 146 6.07 -22.13 -10.51
N ILE A 147 5.83 -22.18 -11.81
CA ILE A 147 5.02 -23.21 -12.45
C ILE A 147 5.87 -24.28 -13.16
N ASN A 148 5.33 -25.49 -13.23
CA ASN A 148 5.91 -26.61 -14.00
C ASN A 148 7.38 -26.95 -13.64
N GLY A 149 7.84 -26.56 -12.44
CA GLY A 149 9.15 -26.86 -11.88
C GLY A 149 10.29 -25.89 -12.25
N ASP A 150 10.30 -25.34 -13.46
CA ASP A 150 11.37 -24.45 -13.95
C ASP A 150 10.87 -23.21 -14.73
N GLN A 151 9.56 -22.98 -14.77
CA GLN A 151 8.97 -21.85 -15.48
C GLN A 151 8.43 -20.83 -14.49
N LEU A 152 8.58 -19.55 -14.81
CA LEU A 152 8.03 -18.44 -14.03
C LEU A 152 6.84 -17.85 -14.77
N LEU A 153 5.67 -17.79 -14.14
CA LEU A 153 4.52 -17.00 -14.60
C LEU A 153 4.66 -15.61 -14.00
N ILE A 154 4.68 -14.55 -14.81
CA ILE A 154 5.14 -13.23 -14.34
C ILE A 154 4.14 -12.14 -14.69
N ALA A 155 3.79 -11.33 -13.70
CA ALA A 155 3.04 -10.08 -13.85
C ALA A 155 3.98 -8.92 -14.24
N ASN A 156 3.90 -8.46 -15.49
CA ASN A 156 4.79 -7.41 -16.00
C ASN A 156 4.04 -6.10 -16.26
N MET A 157 4.35 -5.10 -15.44
CA MET A 157 3.78 -3.76 -15.51
C MET A 157 4.84 -2.71 -15.89
N ARG A 158 4.38 -1.50 -16.20
CA ARG A 158 5.22 -0.33 -16.56
C ARG A 158 6.13 -0.58 -17.76
N ASN A 159 5.64 -1.35 -18.72
CA ASN A 159 6.41 -1.80 -19.87
C ASN A 159 6.09 -0.97 -21.13
N TYR A 160 6.25 0.36 -21.06
CA TYR A 160 5.99 1.23 -22.20
C TYR A 160 7.19 1.28 -23.17
N ASN A 161 6.94 0.94 -24.44
CA ASN A 161 7.94 1.01 -25.49
C ASN A 161 7.87 2.37 -26.20
N GLU A 162 8.82 3.25 -25.90
CA GLU A 162 8.91 4.57 -26.51
C GLU A 162 9.13 4.53 -28.04
N THR A 163 9.74 3.47 -28.57
CA THR A 163 10.05 3.36 -30.01
C THR A 163 8.81 3.03 -30.82
N THR A 164 7.97 2.12 -30.32
CA THR A 164 6.73 1.70 -30.99
C THR A 164 5.53 2.55 -30.57
N GLY A 165 5.61 3.25 -29.43
CA GLY A 165 4.50 4.00 -28.85
C GLY A 165 3.38 3.10 -28.30
N THR A 166 3.74 1.88 -27.88
CA THR A 166 2.82 0.86 -27.34
C THR A 166 3.19 0.52 -25.91
N ASN A 167 2.18 0.29 -25.08
CA ASN A 167 2.39 -0.27 -23.75
C ASN A 167 2.32 -1.80 -23.86
N ASP A 168 3.39 -2.48 -23.48
CA ASP A 168 3.56 -3.93 -23.53
C ASP A 168 3.36 -4.58 -22.14
N ASP A 169 2.55 -3.96 -21.26
CA ASP A 169 2.08 -4.55 -20.00
C ASP A 169 1.38 -5.89 -20.32
N ARG A 170 1.80 -6.95 -19.61
CA ARG A 170 1.47 -8.33 -19.96
C ARG A 170 1.65 -9.27 -18.78
N ILE A 171 1.05 -10.45 -18.87
CA ILE A 171 1.51 -11.62 -18.14
C ILE A 171 2.26 -12.55 -19.10
N PHE A 172 3.31 -13.23 -18.65
CA PHE A 172 4.08 -14.13 -19.52
C PHE A 172 4.73 -15.29 -18.77
N VAL A 173 5.01 -16.38 -19.50
CA VAL A 173 5.73 -17.54 -18.98
C VAL A 173 7.18 -17.50 -19.45
N TYR A 174 8.11 -17.43 -18.51
CA TYR A 174 9.56 -17.47 -18.74
C TYR A 174 10.12 -18.84 -18.38
N ASN A 175 10.74 -19.52 -19.34
CA ASN A 175 11.44 -20.78 -19.08
C ASN A 175 12.86 -20.47 -18.61
N ARG A 176 13.18 -20.81 -17.36
CA ARG A 176 14.50 -20.53 -16.77
C ARG A 176 15.63 -21.40 -17.33
N THR A 177 15.29 -22.56 -17.89
CA THR A 177 16.25 -23.48 -18.51
C THR A 177 16.68 -23.00 -19.90
N THR A 178 15.74 -22.51 -20.72
CA THR A 178 16.03 -22.05 -22.09
C THR A 178 16.31 -20.54 -22.16
N GLY A 179 15.82 -19.76 -21.19
CA GLY A 179 15.88 -18.31 -21.19
C GLY A 179 14.86 -17.65 -22.13
N GLU A 180 13.83 -18.37 -22.56
CA GLU A 180 12.86 -17.91 -23.55
C GLU A 180 11.48 -17.64 -22.92
N THR A 181 10.77 -16.66 -23.47
CA THR A 181 9.34 -16.46 -23.21
C THR A 181 8.55 -17.47 -24.05
N GLU A 182 7.90 -18.44 -23.40
CA GLU A 182 7.15 -19.50 -24.09
C GLU A 182 5.68 -19.14 -24.34
N TRP A 183 5.15 -18.22 -23.56
CA TRP A 183 3.78 -17.75 -23.67
C TRP A 183 3.66 -16.31 -23.16
N GLU A 184 2.73 -15.53 -23.73
CA GLU A 184 2.40 -14.19 -23.24
C GLU A 184 0.94 -13.83 -23.50
N TYR A 185 0.39 -12.97 -22.65
CA TYR A 185 -0.89 -12.30 -22.82
C TYR A 185 -0.72 -10.81 -22.57
N ARG A 186 -1.03 -10.00 -23.59
CA ARG A 186 -0.93 -8.53 -23.52
C ARG A 186 -2.28 -7.93 -23.18
N PHE A 187 -2.29 -6.95 -22.29
CA PHE A 187 -3.52 -6.30 -21.81
C PHE A 187 -4.17 -5.38 -22.85
N GLU A 188 -3.42 -4.91 -23.85
CA GLU A 188 -3.94 -4.18 -25.03
C GLU A 188 -5.03 -4.95 -25.82
N ARG A 189 -5.17 -6.26 -25.56
CA ARG A 189 -6.17 -7.10 -26.21
C ARG A 189 -7.59 -6.86 -25.68
N ILE A 190 -7.71 -6.35 -24.47
CA ILE A 190 -8.99 -6.16 -23.79
C ILE A 190 -9.20 -4.75 -23.22
N TYR A 191 -8.15 -3.93 -23.13
CA TYR A 191 -8.21 -2.56 -22.61
C TYR A 191 -7.85 -1.50 -23.65
N ASP A 192 -8.55 -0.38 -23.56
CA ASP A 192 -8.24 0.83 -24.30
C ASP A 192 -7.19 1.67 -23.58
N ARG A 193 -6.46 2.50 -24.33
CA ARG A 193 -5.39 3.35 -23.77
C ARG A 193 -5.85 4.36 -22.72
N GLY A 194 -7.15 4.64 -22.68
CA GLY A 194 -7.75 5.56 -21.72
C GLY A 194 -8.23 4.88 -20.44
N ASP A 195 -8.21 3.54 -20.41
CA ASP A 195 -8.61 2.76 -19.24
C ASP A 195 -7.49 2.75 -18.20
N GLY A 196 -7.89 2.72 -16.93
CA GLY A 196 -7.02 2.61 -15.78
C GLY A 196 -6.00 3.74 -15.65
N GLY A 197 -4.74 3.36 -15.45
CA GLY A 197 -3.66 4.29 -15.16
C GLY A 197 -3.09 5.00 -16.39
N GLY A 198 -1.95 5.67 -16.22
CA GLY A 198 -1.33 6.42 -17.32
C GLY A 198 -0.69 5.47 -18.34
N TYR A 199 -1.21 5.43 -19.58
CA TYR A 199 -0.76 4.51 -20.64
C TYR A 199 0.77 4.46 -20.88
N THR A 200 1.49 5.58 -20.71
CA THR A 200 2.95 5.62 -20.91
C THR A 200 3.76 5.40 -19.64
N GLY A 201 3.09 5.19 -18.50
CA GLY A 201 3.71 4.97 -17.21
C GLY A 201 3.12 3.73 -16.58
N ASP A 202 2.42 3.92 -15.47
CA ASP A 202 1.78 2.85 -14.72
C ASP A 202 0.36 2.62 -15.24
N TRP A 203 0.23 1.82 -16.32
CA TRP A 203 -1.03 1.66 -17.03
C TRP A 203 -1.95 0.64 -16.37
N THR A 204 -1.61 -0.64 -16.47
CA THR A 204 -2.42 -1.74 -15.88
C THR A 204 -2.15 -1.89 -14.40
N HIS A 205 -0.90 -1.65 -13.98
CA HIS A 205 -0.41 -2.04 -12.67
C HIS A 205 -0.81 -3.48 -12.34
N VAL A 206 -0.64 -4.41 -13.29
CA VAL A 206 -0.89 -5.83 -13.02
C VAL A 206 -0.03 -6.27 -11.85
N ASN A 207 -0.65 -6.52 -10.70
CA ASN A 207 0.06 -6.75 -9.45
C ASN A 207 0.15 -8.22 -9.05
N ASP A 208 -0.55 -9.09 -9.77
CA ASP A 208 -0.77 -10.48 -9.36
C ASP A 208 -1.19 -11.36 -10.56
N VAL A 209 -0.77 -12.64 -10.56
CA VAL A 209 -0.96 -13.65 -11.62
C VAL A 209 -0.88 -15.12 -11.18
N ASP A 210 -2.01 -15.76 -10.85
CA ASP A 210 -1.97 -17.18 -10.45
C ASP A 210 -2.16 -18.20 -11.57
N LYS A 211 -1.57 -19.39 -11.40
CA LYS A 211 -1.98 -20.61 -12.12
C LYS A 211 -3.15 -21.34 -11.45
N LEU A 212 -4.35 -21.11 -11.96
CA LEU A 212 -5.58 -21.81 -11.53
C LEU A 212 -5.68 -23.31 -11.93
N GLY A 213 -4.80 -23.78 -12.81
CA GLY A 213 -4.79 -25.18 -13.26
C GLY A 213 -4.28 -25.35 -14.68
N GLU A 214 -4.61 -26.49 -15.30
CA GLU A 214 -4.16 -26.80 -16.65
C GLU A 214 -4.80 -25.85 -17.69
N GLY A 215 -4.05 -24.82 -18.07
CA GLY A 215 -4.40 -23.91 -19.15
C GLY A 215 -5.27 -22.72 -18.77
N ARG A 216 -5.41 -22.40 -17.47
CA ARG A 216 -6.04 -21.17 -16.99
C ARG A 216 -5.08 -20.39 -16.11
N TYR A 217 -5.02 -19.08 -16.32
CA TYR A 217 -4.30 -18.15 -15.45
C TYR A 217 -5.25 -17.05 -14.99
N MET A 218 -5.13 -16.63 -13.74
CA MET A 218 -5.78 -15.42 -13.24
C MET A 218 -4.80 -14.26 -13.35
N ALA A 219 -5.30 -13.03 -13.40
CA ALA A 219 -4.48 -11.85 -13.26
C ALA A 219 -5.30 -10.71 -12.67
N SER A 220 -4.63 -9.87 -11.88
CA SER A 220 -5.20 -8.66 -11.29
C SER A 220 -4.56 -7.39 -11.90
N PRO A 221 -5.09 -6.85 -13.01
CA PRO A 221 -4.76 -5.50 -13.44
C PRO A 221 -5.37 -4.46 -12.48
N ARG A 222 -4.65 -4.14 -11.40
CA ARG A 222 -5.08 -3.25 -10.31
C ARG A 222 -5.74 -1.96 -10.80
N ASN A 223 -5.12 -1.24 -11.72
CA ASN A 223 -5.66 0.04 -12.18
C ASN A 223 -6.90 -0.11 -13.06
N MET A 224 -7.25 -1.33 -13.49
CA MET A 224 -8.45 -1.60 -14.28
C MET A 224 -9.65 -1.96 -13.42
N ASP A 225 -9.51 -2.04 -12.09
CA ASP A 225 -10.59 -2.44 -11.17
C ASP A 225 -11.26 -3.75 -11.60
N GLU A 226 -10.44 -4.68 -12.10
CA GLU A 226 -10.91 -5.90 -12.76
C GLU A 226 -9.91 -7.03 -12.50
N VAL A 227 -10.45 -8.21 -12.17
CA VAL A 227 -9.73 -9.49 -12.14
C VAL A 227 -10.16 -10.29 -13.37
N VAL A 228 -9.24 -10.95 -14.05
CA VAL A 228 -9.52 -11.71 -15.28
C VAL A 228 -8.99 -13.13 -15.21
N VAL A 229 -9.81 -14.10 -15.60
CA VAL A 229 -9.39 -15.49 -15.82
C VAL A 229 -9.21 -15.71 -17.32
N ILE A 230 -8.00 -16.12 -17.71
CA ILE A 230 -7.55 -16.21 -19.10
C ILE A 230 -7.32 -17.67 -19.48
N ASN A 231 -7.96 -18.10 -20.57
CA ASN A 231 -7.62 -19.37 -21.21
C ASN A 231 -6.25 -19.25 -21.89
N ARG A 232 -5.26 -20.02 -21.45
CA ARG A 232 -3.89 -19.99 -21.99
C ARG A 232 -3.84 -20.32 -23.49
N SER A 233 -4.66 -21.26 -23.97
CA SER A 233 -4.58 -21.75 -25.35
C SER A 233 -5.25 -20.82 -26.35
N THR A 234 -6.46 -20.34 -26.04
CA THR A 234 -7.21 -19.41 -26.92
C THR A 234 -6.85 -17.96 -26.67
N LYS A 235 -6.28 -17.68 -25.48
CA LYS A 235 -6.05 -16.34 -24.94
C LYS A 235 -7.34 -15.51 -24.87
N GLU A 236 -8.47 -16.15 -24.64
CA GLU A 236 -9.76 -15.49 -24.36
C GLU A 236 -9.92 -15.31 -22.85
N VAL A 237 -10.62 -14.25 -22.44
CA VAL A 237 -11.05 -14.06 -21.05
C VAL A 237 -12.29 -14.94 -20.84
N GLU A 238 -12.20 -15.91 -19.95
CA GLU A 238 -13.27 -16.85 -19.62
C GLU A 238 -14.23 -16.29 -18.57
N LEU A 239 -13.67 -15.62 -17.56
CA LEU A 239 -14.39 -14.95 -16.49
C LEU A 239 -13.71 -13.62 -16.17
N SER A 240 -14.49 -12.67 -15.68
CA SER A 240 -13.94 -11.46 -15.11
C SER A 240 -14.82 -10.92 -14.00
N LEU A 241 -14.20 -10.42 -12.94
CA LEU A 241 -14.83 -9.75 -11.80
C LEU A 241 -14.41 -8.29 -11.78
N GLY A 242 -15.37 -7.37 -11.72
CA GLY A 242 -15.10 -5.93 -11.78
C GLY A 242 -15.16 -5.38 -13.21
N ALA A 243 -14.83 -4.10 -13.35
CA ALA A 243 -14.77 -3.40 -14.62
C ALA A 243 -14.11 -2.02 -14.44
N PRO A 244 -13.38 -1.50 -15.45
CA PRO A 244 -12.72 -0.20 -15.39
C PRO A 244 -13.63 0.92 -14.88
N GLY A 245 -13.22 1.58 -13.79
CA GLY A 245 -13.91 2.72 -13.20
C GLY A 245 -15.15 2.36 -12.39
N ASN A 246 -15.47 1.07 -12.18
CA ASN A 246 -16.56 0.64 -11.32
C ASN A 246 -16.08 0.31 -9.90
N HIS A 247 -15.70 1.36 -9.18
CA HIS A 247 -15.12 1.26 -7.82
C HIS A 247 -16.09 0.69 -6.77
N SER A 248 -17.36 0.48 -7.11
CA SER A 248 -18.35 -0.08 -6.18
C SER A 248 -18.23 -1.60 -5.99
N VAL A 249 -17.64 -2.28 -6.99
CA VAL A 249 -17.39 -3.73 -6.99
C VAL A 249 -16.03 -4.01 -6.35
N ILE A 250 -14.98 -3.52 -6.97
CA ILE A 250 -13.60 -3.53 -6.47
C ILE A 250 -12.93 -2.22 -6.92
N TYR A 251 -11.93 -1.74 -6.18
CA TYR A 251 -11.19 -0.53 -6.48
C TYR A 251 -9.70 -0.74 -6.16
N GLU A 252 -8.88 -0.80 -7.21
CA GLU A 252 -7.44 -1.00 -7.14
C GLU A 252 -7.05 -2.19 -6.23
N GLN A 253 -7.64 -3.36 -6.53
CA GLN A 253 -7.51 -4.59 -5.75
C GLN A 253 -6.13 -5.27 -5.83
N HIS A 254 -5.87 -6.20 -4.92
CA HIS A 254 -4.66 -7.03 -4.87
C HIS A 254 -5.00 -8.49 -4.53
N ASN A 255 -4.07 -9.39 -4.88
CA ASN A 255 -4.02 -10.84 -4.59
C ASN A 255 -5.41 -11.48 -4.48
N PRO A 256 -6.16 -11.56 -5.59
CA PRO A 256 -7.42 -12.29 -5.61
C PRO A 256 -7.19 -13.79 -5.42
N ASN A 257 -7.70 -14.39 -4.34
CA ASN A 257 -7.66 -15.84 -4.17
C ASN A 257 -8.87 -16.52 -4.87
N TYR A 258 -8.62 -17.34 -5.90
CA TYR A 258 -9.66 -18.12 -6.59
C TYR A 258 -9.89 -19.47 -5.90
N ILE A 259 -11.14 -19.71 -5.50
CA ILE A 259 -11.59 -20.97 -4.90
C ILE A 259 -12.85 -21.48 -5.63
N GLU A 260 -13.15 -22.77 -5.49
CA GLU A 260 -14.39 -23.35 -6.00
C GLU A 260 -15.22 -23.83 -4.81
N SER A 261 -16.52 -23.52 -4.80
CA SER A 261 -17.42 -24.05 -3.78
C SER A 261 -17.59 -25.57 -3.92
N GLU A 262 -18.23 -26.21 -2.93
CA GLU A 262 -18.46 -27.67 -2.96
C GLU A 262 -19.23 -28.15 -4.20
N ASP A 263 -20.04 -27.29 -4.82
CA ASP A 263 -20.78 -27.59 -6.05
C ASP A 263 -20.05 -27.22 -7.35
N GLY A 264 -18.82 -26.70 -7.23
CA GLY A 264 -17.95 -26.30 -8.34
C GLY A 264 -18.20 -24.89 -8.84
N THR A 265 -18.91 -24.05 -8.10
CA THR A 265 -19.13 -22.64 -8.48
C THR A 265 -17.86 -21.83 -8.23
N PRO A 266 -17.31 -21.15 -9.26
CA PRO A 266 -16.17 -20.25 -9.10
C PRO A 266 -16.45 -19.15 -8.09
N THR A 267 -15.50 -18.92 -7.19
CA THR A 267 -15.59 -17.90 -6.14
C THR A 267 -14.24 -17.20 -6.03
N ILE A 268 -14.24 -15.88 -5.83
CA ILE A 268 -13.01 -15.09 -5.71
C ILE A 268 -13.07 -14.27 -4.44
N VAL A 269 -12.07 -14.45 -3.57
CA VAL A 269 -11.79 -13.57 -2.43
C VAL A 269 -10.86 -12.46 -2.93
N VAL A 270 -11.10 -11.21 -2.53
CA VAL A 270 -10.34 -10.07 -3.04
C VAL A 270 -10.04 -9.09 -1.92
N ALA A 271 -8.76 -8.71 -1.78
CA ALA A 271 -8.37 -7.52 -1.04
C ALA A 271 -8.69 -6.26 -1.86
N ASP A 272 -9.82 -5.61 -1.54
CA ASP A 272 -10.34 -4.43 -2.23
C ASP A 272 -9.77 -3.16 -1.58
N SER A 273 -8.51 -2.87 -1.95
CA SER A 273 -7.59 -2.02 -1.18
C SER A 273 -8.08 -0.59 -1.00
N GLU A 274 -8.51 0.10 -2.05
CA GLU A 274 -8.93 1.51 -1.94
C GLU A 274 -10.30 1.66 -1.28
N ASN A 275 -11.07 0.58 -1.19
CA ASN A 275 -12.30 0.52 -0.41
C ASN A 275 -12.08 0.10 1.05
N ASP A 276 -10.82 -0.14 1.46
CA ASP A 276 -10.44 -0.57 2.81
C ASP A 276 -11.24 -1.81 3.29
N ARG A 277 -11.43 -2.81 2.42
CA ARG A 277 -12.22 -4.03 2.73
C ARG A 277 -11.66 -5.29 2.07
N VAL A 278 -12.10 -6.45 2.57
CA VAL A 278 -11.93 -7.73 1.87
C VAL A 278 -13.32 -8.26 1.51
N VAL A 279 -13.48 -8.77 0.30
CA VAL A 279 -14.79 -9.21 -0.23
C VAL A 279 -14.70 -10.58 -0.86
N GLU A 280 -15.78 -11.35 -0.77
CA GLU A 280 -15.92 -12.63 -1.48
C GLU A 280 -17.07 -12.51 -2.50
N TYR A 281 -16.81 -12.98 -3.72
CA TYR A 281 -17.74 -12.96 -4.83
C TYR A 281 -17.95 -14.36 -5.38
N GLU A 282 -19.19 -14.83 -5.36
CA GLU A 282 -19.61 -16.10 -5.94
C GLU A 282 -20.16 -15.87 -7.35
N TYR A 283 -19.75 -16.70 -8.32
CA TYR A 283 -20.15 -16.56 -9.70
C TYR A 283 -21.65 -16.86 -9.88
N ALA A 284 -22.38 -15.91 -10.49
CA ALA A 284 -23.83 -15.98 -10.67
C ALA A 284 -24.27 -16.28 -12.12
N GLY A 285 -23.36 -16.21 -13.10
CA GLY A 285 -23.67 -16.47 -14.52
C GLY A 285 -22.92 -15.57 -15.50
N GLY A 286 -23.19 -15.74 -16.80
CA GLY A 286 -22.54 -14.96 -17.87
C GLY A 286 -21.17 -15.50 -18.26
N GLU A 287 -20.49 -14.87 -19.22
CA GLU A 287 -19.19 -15.36 -19.71
C GLU A 287 -18.25 -14.19 -20.03
N GLY A 288 -16.95 -14.43 -19.92
CA GLY A 288 -15.90 -13.45 -20.14
C GLY A 288 -16.11 -12.19 -19.29
N ARG A 289 -16.02 -11.02 -19.93
CA ARG A 289 -16.23 -9.71 -19.28
C ARG A 289 -17.69 -9.35 -19.01
N ASN A 290 -18.63 -10.25 -19.34
CA ASN A 290 -20.04 -10.12 -18.96
C ASN A 290 -20.43 -11.09 -17.83
N ALA A 291 -19.45 -11.75 -17.20
CA ALA A 291 -19.70 -12.55 -16.01
C ALA A 291 -20.29 -11.68 -14.89
N THR A 292 -21.24 -12.24 -14.16
CA THR A 292 -21.94 -11.60 -13.04
C THR A 292 -21.63 -12.34 -11.76
N TRP A 293 -21.54 -11.60 -10.67
CA TRP A 293 -21.10 -12.11 -9.38
C TRP A 293 -21.98 -11.59 -8.26
N ASP A 294 -22.28 -12.43 -7.30
CA ASP A 294 -22.98 -12.07 -6.07
C ASP A 294 -21.94 -11.90 -4.95
N ARG A 295 -21.95 -10.72 -4.29
CA ARG A 295 -21.08 -10.50 -3.13
C ARG A 295 -21.65 -11.22 -1.91
N THR A 296 -21.06 -12.35 -1.56
CA THR A 296 -21.50 -13.22 -0.45
C THR A 296 -20.97 -12.72 0.90
N TRP A 297 -19.81 -12.05 0.89
CA TRP A 297 -19.13 -11.61 2.11
C TRP A 297 -18.40 -10.27 1.94
N ASN A 298 -18.28 -9.52 3.03
CA ASN A 298 -17.61 -8.22 3.10
C ASN A 298 -17.06 -7.96 4.52
N LEU A 299 -15.75 -7.94 4.65
CA LEU A 299 -15.04 -7.64 5.89
C LEU A 299 -14.51 -6.21 5.90
N GLY A 300 -14.63 -5.53 7.04
CA GLY A 300 -14.10 -4.18 7.27
C GLY A 300 -15.15 -3.06 7.28
N VAL A 301 -16.45 -3.38 7.24
CA VAL A 301 -17.53 -2.39 7.02
C VAL A 301 -17.73 -1.31 8.10
N ASP A 302 -17.06 -1.43 9.24
CA ASP A 302 -17.09 -0.45 10.33
C ASP A 302 -15.75 0.31 10.54
N GLY A 303 -14.81 0.18 9.60
CA GLY A 303 -13.64 1.07 9.51
C GLY A 303 -12.41 0.65 10.32
N ASN A 304 -12.03 -0.64 10.24
CA ASN A 304 -10.90 -1.21 10.98
C ASN A 304 -9.82 -1.86 10.08
N LEU A 305 -10.01 -1.86 8.76
CA LEU A 305 -8.99 -2.20 7.77
C LEU A 305 -8.44 -0.90 7.14
N ASN A 306 -7.22 -0.95 6.63
CA ASN A 306 -6.60 0.16 5.95
C ASN A 306 -5.67 -0.36 4.84
N TRP A 307 -6.16 -0.25 3.61
CA TRP A 307 -5.45 -0.67 2.40
C TRP A 307 -4.98 -2.14 2.47
N PRO A 308 -5.91 -3.10 2.69
CA PRO A 308 -5.56 -4.52 2.66
C PRO A 308 -5.03 -4.87 1.27
N ARG A 309 -4.02 -5.73 1.18
CA ARG A 309 -3.41 -6.12 -0.11
C ARG A 309 -3.38 -7.62 -0.36
N ASP A 310 -3.81 -8.40 0.61
CA ASP A 310 -3.74 -9.85 0.49
C ASP A 310 -4.79 -10.51 1.39
N ALA A 311 -5.42 -11.58 0.91
CA ALA A 311 -6.52 -12.23 1.59
C ALA A 311 -6.80 -13.68 1.12
N ASP A 312 -6.29 -14.66 1.85
CA ASP A 312 -6.41 -16.08 1.48
C ASP A 312 -7.45 -16.80 2.33
N ARG A 313 -8.36 -17.52 1.69
CA ARG A 313 -9.21 -18.48 2.41
C ARG A 313 -8.32 -19.63 2.89
N LEU A 314 -8.43 -19.97 4.16
CA LEU A 314 -7.72 -21.10 4.76
C LEU A 314 -8.61 -22.35 4.86
N PRO A 315 -8.05 -23.58 4.92
CA PRO A 315 -8.82 -24.82 4.99
C PRO A 315 -9.69 -24.98 6.25
N ASN A 316 -9.40 -24.24 7.32
CA ASN A 316 -10.24 -24.22 8.53
C ASN A 316 -11.48 -23.33 8.38
N GLY A 317 -11.61 -22.58 7.27
CA GLY A 317 -12.70 -21.66 6.99
C GLY A 317 -12.39 -20.20 7.32
N ASN A 318 -11.32 -19.92 8.05
CA ASN A 318 -10.88 -18.55 8.34
C ASN A 318 -10.23 -17.91 7.10
N THR A 319 -9.98 -16.60 7.17
CA THR A 319 -9.24 -15.85 6.13
C THR A 319 -7.97 -15.28 6.75
N LEU A 320 -6.81 -15.50 6.11
CA LEU A 320 -5.58 -14.78 6.42
C LEU A 320 -5.61 -13.44 5.67
N VAL A 321 -5.35 -12.32 6.33
CA VAL A 321 -5.48 -10.98 5.73
C VAL A 321 -4.25 -10.14 6.04
N THR A 322 -3.68 -9.53 5.01
CA THR A 322 -2.62 -8.52 5.15
C THR A 322 -3.21 -7.10 5.13
N ASP A 323 -3.21 -6.45 6.29
CA ASP A 323 -3.75 -5.10 6.51
C ASP A 323 -2.62 -4.06 6.45
N SER A 324 -2.19 -3.74 5.22
CA SER A 324 -0.89 -3.14 4.90
C SER A 324 -0.57 -1.85 5.64
N LEU A 325 -1.53 -0.92 5.73
CA LEU A 325 -1.31 0.39 6.37
C LEU A 325 -1.62 0.42 7.86
N ASN A 326 -2.23 -0.64 8.40
CA ASN A 326 -2.21 -0.93 9.82
C ASN A 326 -1.01 -1.80 10.23
N HIS A 327 -0.19 -2.24 9.26
CA HIS A 327 1.10 -2.91 9.45
C HIS A 327 1.00 -4.24 10.19
N ARG A 328 -0.02 -5.04 9.84
CA ARG A 328 -0.28 -6.32 10.49
C ARG A 328 -0.78 -7.36 9.49
N VAL A 329 -0.63 -8.60 9.89
CA VAL A 329 -1.29 -9.77 9.32
C VAL A 329 -2.22 -10.34 10.38
N MET A 330 -3.39 -10.83 9.98
CA MET A 330 -4.35 -11.42 10.90
C MET A 330 -5.08 -12.60 10.27
N GLU A 331 -5.41 -13.60 11.09
CA GLU A 331 -6.39 -14.62 10.73
C GLU A 331 -7.74 -14.25 11.34
N VAL A 332 -8.78 -14.28 10.53
CA VAL A 332 -10.13 -13.87 10.92
C VAL A 332 -11.17 -14.93 10.62
N THR A 333 -12.13 -15.09 11.52
CA THR A 333 -13.30 -15.94 11.28
C THR A 333 -14.23 -15.33 10.24
N PRO A 334 -15.17 -16.10 9.65
CA PRO A 334 -16.22 -15.57 8.78
C PRO A 334 -17.02 -14.40 9.38
N GLU A 335 -17.17 -14.35 10.70
CA GLU A 335 -17.86 -13.27 11.42
C GLU A 335 -16.97 -12.08 11.80
N GLY A 336 -15.68 -12.10 11.41
CA GLY A 336 -14.74 -11.00 11.62
C GLY A 336 -14.06 -10.97 12.99
N GLU A 337 -14.05 -12.08 13.73
CA GLU A 337 -13.25 -12.23 14.96
C GLU A 337 -11.79 -12.50 14.60
N VAL A 338 -10.87 -11.67 15.10
CA VAL A 338 -9.43 -11.85 14.95
C VAL A 338 -8.96 -12.91 15.93
N VAL A 339 -8.54 -14.07 15.42
CA VAL A 339 -8.09 -15.21 16.24
C VAL A 339 -6.56 -15.34 16.30
N TRP A 340 -5.86 -14.74 15.34
CA TRP A 340 -4.41 -14.61 15.31
C TRP A 340 -4.02 -13.27 14.68
N GLU A 341 -3.03 -12.58 15.22
CA GLU A 341 -2.58 -11.27 14.74
C GLU A 341 -1.09 -11.09 14.99
N TYR A 342 -0.38 -10.54 14.01
CA TYR A 342 1.03 -10.21 14.11
C TYR A 342 1.34 -8.88 13.44
N TYR A 343 2.11 -8.03 14.11
CA TYR A 343 2.51 -6.74 13.58
C TYR A 343 3.85 -6.87 12.84
N ALA A 344 3.86 -6.50 11.57
CA ALA A 344 5.02 -6.61 10.68
C ALA A 344 5.27 -5.31 9.89
N PRO A 345 5.60 -4.19 10.57
CA PRO A 345 5.85 -2.92 9.89
C PRO A 345 7.09 -3.00 8.98
N TRP A 346 7.19 -2.26 7.89
CA TRP A 346 6.30 -1.19 7.41
C TRP A 346 5.73 -1.55 6.04
N GLY A 347 4.42 -1.44 5.87
CA GLY A 347 3.79 -1.78 4.59
C GLY A 347 3.90 -3.28 4.31
N THR A 348 3.43 -4.10 5.24
CA THR A 348 3.20 -5.53 5.06
C THR A 348 2.45 -5.74 3.74
N TYR A 349 2.95 -6.61 2.87
CA TYR A 349 2.45 -6.76 1.51
C TYR A 349 1.61 -8.01 1.37
N GLU A 350 2.20 -9.14 1.74
CA GLU A 350 1.63 -10.47 1.57
C GLU A 350 2.03 -11.36 2.75
N ALA A 351 1.23 -12.38 3.03
CA ALA A 351 1.55 -13.35 4.05
C ALA A 351 0.97 -14.72 3.77
N GLU A 352 1.79 -15.75 3.99
CA GLU A 352 1.44 -17.11 3.63
C GLU A 352 1.61 -18.10 4.77
N ARG A 353 0.77 -19.15 4.77
CA ARG A 353 0.91 -20.30 5.69
C ARG A 353 1.81 -21.33 5.05
N VAL A 354 3.08 -21.37 5.44
CA VAL A 354 4.12 -22.22 4.80
C VAL A 354 3.70 -23.68 4.60
N HIS A 355 2.99 -24.27 5.58
CA HIS A 355 2.57 -25.67 5.51
C HIS A 355 1.39 -25.96 4.58
N LEU A 356 0.67 -24.93 4.12
CA LEU A 356 -0.47 -25.06 3.22
C LEU A 356 -0.08 -24.86 1.75
N GLY A 357 1.08 -24.26 1.49
CA GLY A 357 1.48 -23.86 0.14
C GLY A 357 1.01 -22.45 -0.18
N ASP A 358 1.28 -22.08 -1.41
CA ASP A 358 0.76 -20.90 -2.11
C ASP A 358 -0.75 -21.03 -2.36
N GLU A 359 -1.51 -19.98 -2.07
CA GLU A 359 -2.94 -19.84 -2.35
C GLU A 359 -3.76 -21.06 -1.87
N PRO A 360 -3.73 -21.37 -0.55
CA PRO A 360 -4.08 -22.68 -0.02
C PRO A 360 -5.56 -23.07 -0.20
N GLY A 361 -6.41 -22.05 -0.38
CA GLY A 361 -7.85 -22.18 -0.52
C GLY A 361 -8.55 -22.76 0.71
N GLY A 362 -9.85 -23.03 0.56
CA GLY A 362 -10.68 -23.57 1.62
C GLY A 362 -12.17 -23.46 1.25
N PRO A 363 -13.08 -23.73 2.20
CA PRO A 363 -14.50 -23.64 1.93
C PRO A 363 -14.90 -22.18 1.71
N THR A 364 -15.76 -21.93 0.71
CA THR A 364 -16.34 -20.59 0.49
C THR A 364 -17.16 -20.15 1.70
N ILE A 365 -17.43 -18.85 1.86
CA ILE A 365 -18.30 -18.34 2.94
C ILE A 365 -19.69 -18.97 2.85
N SER A 366 -20.19 -19.16 1.63
CA SER A 366 -21.46 -19.85 1.35
C SER A 366 -21.45 -21.30 1.87
N ASP A 367 -20.38 -22.07 1.61
CA ASP A 367 -20.25 -23.46 2.09
C ASP A 367 -20.19 -23.54 3.63
N GLN A 368 -19.65 -22.49 4.25
CA GLN A 368 -19.60 -22.35 5.71
C GLN A 368 -20.95 -21.94 6.33
N ASN A 369 -21.99 -21.71 5.51
CA ASN A 369 -23.29 -21.15 5.92
C ASN A 369 -23.17 -19.75 6.57
N ALA A 370 -22.13 -19.00 6.21
CA ALA A 370 -21.95 -17.60 6.60
C ALA A 370 -22.31 -16.68 5.42
N THR A 371 -22.58 -15.41 5.69
CA THR A 371 -22.81 -14.37 4.67
C THR A 371 -22.90 -12.99 5.33
N GLY A 372 -22.65 -11.94 4.56
CA GLY A 372 -23.00 -10.58 4.98
C GLY A 372 -21.77 -9.71 5.18
N ALA A 373 -21.92 -8.72 6.06
CA ALA A 373 -20.96 -7.65 6.23
C ALA A 373 -20.52 -7.53 7.69
N TYR A 374 -19.22 -7.59 7.95
CA TYR A 374 -18.65 -7.71 9.28
C TYR A 374 -17.54 -6.68 9.52
N GLY A 375 -17.57 -6.01 10.66
CA GLY A 375 -16.42 -5.25 11.18
C GLY A 375 -15.48 -6.17 11.96
N LEU A 376 -14.20 -5.80 12.05
CA LEU A 376 -13.23 -6.55 12.85
C LEU A 376 -13.47 -6.37 14.34
N ASN A 377 -13.37 -7.47 15.09
CA ASN A 377 -13.33 -7.48 16.55
C ASN A 377 -12.18 -8.41 17.05
N GLY A 378 -11.78 -8.28 18.31
CA GLY A 378 -10.72 -9.14 18.89
C GLY A 378 -9.27 -8.68 18.66
N SER A 379 -9.01 -7.66 17.84
CA SER A 379 -7.64 -7.15 17.60
C SER A 379 -6.99 -6.56 18.86
N ALA A 380 -5.66 -6.73 19.01
CA ALA A 380 -4.87 -6.08 20.05
C ALA A 380 -4.74 -4.56 19.85
N ALA A 381 -5.02 -4.08 18.64
CA ALA A 381 -5.11 -2.66 18.31
C ALA A 381 -3.84 -1.85 18.63
N LEU A 382 -2.67 -2.39 18.30
CA LEU A 382 -1.37 -1.79 18.66
C LEU A 382 -0.96 -0.65 17.72
N THR A 383 -1.54 -0.57 16.53
CA THR A 383 -1.32 0.54 15.59
C THR A 383 -2.48 1.53 15.58
N PRO A 384 -2.21 2.84 15.43
CA PRO A 384 -3.26 3.83 15.29
C PRO A 384 -4.10 3.59 14.03
N GLY A 385 -5.38 3.27 14.21
CA GLY A 385 -6.27 2.83 13.12
C GLY A 385 -6.90 1.47 13.39
N ALA A 386 -6.24 0.62 14.19
CA ALA A 386 -6.79 -0.65 14.68
C ALA A 386 -7.56 -0.52 16.01
N THR A 387 -7.53 0.66 16.65
CA THR A 387 -8.21 0.95 17.94
C THR A 387 -9.59 1.60 17.75
N GLU A 388 -10.46 1.56 18.78
CA GLU A 388 -11.71 2.34 18.85
C GLU A 388 -11.54 3.88 18.75
N ARG A 389 -10.31 4.41 18.87
CA ARG A 389 -10.08 5.85 18.71
C ARG A 389 -10.19 6.23 17.23
N ALA A 390 -11.15 7.09 16.94
CA ALA A 390 -11.35 7.64 15.59
C ALA A 390 -10.05 8.20 15.01
N THR A 391 -9.68 7.71 13.82
CA THR A 391 -8.62 8.30 12.99
C THR A 391 -9.03 9.68 12.52
N PHE A 392 -8.08 10.49 12.05
CA PHE A 392 -8.41 11.80 11.47
C PHE A 392 -9.34 11.69 10.26
N ALA A 393 -9.12 10.67 9.41
CA ALA A 393 -9.97 10.38 8.27
C ALA A 393 -11.40 10.02 8.71
N SER A 394 -11.55 9.10 9.67
CA SER A 394 -12.85 8.74 10.24
C SER A 394 -13.55 9.95 10.90
N TRP A 395 -12.80 10.77 11.64
CA TRP A 395 -13.33 12.00 12.22
C TRP A 395 -13.84 12.98 11.15
N LEU A 396 -13.11 13.16 10.04
CA LEU A 396 -13.55 13.99 8.92
C LEU A 396 -14.84 13.47 8.30
N ARG A 397 -14.89 12.18 7.92
CA ARG A 397 -16.08 11.55 7.33
C ARG A 397 -17.30 11.73 8.25
N ASN A 398 -17.14 11.41 9.54
CA ASN A 398 -18.22 11.53 10.53
C ASN A 398 -18.66 12.98 10.79
N THR A 399 -17.73 13.93 10.82
CA THR A 399 -18.04 15.35 11.08
C THR A 399 -18.81 15.99 9.93
N PHE A 400 -18.52 15.59 8.69
CA PHE A 400 -19.11 16.16 7.48
C PHE A 400 -20.19 15.28 6.85
N ALA A 401 -20.54 14.15 7.49
CA ALA A 401 -21.60 13.26 7.07
C ALA A 401 -22.93 14.03 6.87
N GLY A 402 -23.59 13.78 5.73
CA GLY A 402 -24.86 14.42 5.37
C GLY A 402 -24.76 15.91 5.00
N THR A 403 -23.55 16.48 4.93
CA THR A 403 -23.36 17.86 4.46
C THR A 403 -23.24 17.91 2.92
N PRO A 404 -23.48 19.07 2.28
CA PRO A 404 -23.32 19.21 0.82
C PRO A 404 -21.90 18.98 0.29
N ILE A 405 -20.91 18.88 1.18
CA ILE A 405 -19.51 18.67 0.84
C ILE A 405 -18.99 17.30 1.30
N SER A 406 -19.87 16.40 1.74
CA SER A 406 -19.47 15.10 2.29
C SER A 406 -18.60 14.32 1.29
N GLY A 407 -19.02 14.21 0.03
CA GLY A 407 -18.25 13.48 -0.98
C GLY A 407 -16.83 14.02 -1.23
N GLN A 408 -16.63 15.35 -1.19
CA GLN A 408 -15.29 15.94 -1.30
C GLN A 408 -14.44 15.68 -0.06
N VAL A 409 -15.07 15.67 1.12
CA VAL A 409 -14.39 15.37 2.39
C VAL A 409 -14.04 13.89 2.47
N ASP A 410 -14.92 13.00 2.03
CA ASP A 410 -14.72 11.55 2.00
C ASP A 410 -13.51 11.21 1.13
N SER A 411 -13.47 11.74 -0.10
CA SER A 411 -12.32 11.60 -1.01
C SER A 411 -11.02 12.16 -0.44
N PHE A 412 -11.06 13.29 0.27
CA PHE A 412 -9.88 13.83 0.95
C PHE A 412 -9.45 12.95 2.13
N ALA A 413 -10.41 12.44 2.90
CA ALA A 413 -10.17 11.60 4.06
C ALA A 413 -9.56 10.25 3.67
N GLU A 414 -10.06 9.62 2.61
CA GLU A 414 -9.47 8.43 1.95
C GLU A 414 -8.02 8.71 1.57
N ARG A 415 -7.80 9.74 0.74
CA ARG A 415 -6.45 10.11 0.31
C ARG A 415 -5.51 10.42 1.47
N TRP A 416 -6.01 11.04 2.53
CA TRP A 416 -5.24 11.27 3.74
C TRP A 416 -4.87 9.96 4.43
N ALA A 417 -5.83 9.04 4.61
CA ALA A 417 -5.63 7.76 5.26
C ALA A 417 -4.54 6.93 4.57
N HIS A 418 -4.49 6.98 3.24
CA HIS A 418 -3.49 6.26 2.46
C HIS A 418 -2.14 6.99 2.38
N ILE A 419 -2.10 8.33 2.29
CA ILE A 419 -0.83 9.08 2.14
C ILE A 419 -0.12 9.32 3.48
N ALA A 420 -0.86 9.69 4.53
CA ALA A 420 -0.28 10.12 5.79
C ALA A 420 0.67 9.07 6.43
N PRO A 421 0.36 7.76 6.43
CA PRO A 421 1.27 6.73 6.96
C PRO A 421 2.66 6.74 6.30
N TRP A 422 2.75 7.09 5.01
CA TRP A 422 4.02 7.10 4.26
C TRP A 422 4.90 8.29 4.63
N VAL A 423 4.33 9.49 4.75
CA VAL A 423 5.09 10.74 4.95
C VAL A 423 5.23 11.15 6.41
N ARG A 424 4.39 10.63 7.30
CA ARG A 424 4.44 10.89 8.75
C ARG A 424 5.76 10.38 9.34
N PRO A 425 6.45 11.18 10.17
CA PRO A 425 7.60 10.70 10.93
C PRO A 425 7.20 9.55 11.85
N VAL A 426 7.98 8.47 11.88
CA VAL A 426 7.68 7.25 12.66
C VAL A 426 7.39 7.51 14.14
N TRP A 427 8.04 8.51 14.73
CA TRP A 427 7.90 8.89 16.14
C TRP A 427 6.68 9.74 16.47
N MET A 428 5.94 10.20 15.47
CA MET A 428 4.88 11.19 15.63
C MET A 428 3.51 10.55 15.45
N ASP A 429 2.69 10.47 16.50
CA ASP A 429 1.32 9.95 16.45
C ASP A 429 0.45 10.61 15.37
N PRO A 430 -0.55 9.93 14.79
CA PRO A 430 -1.33 10.48 13.68
C PRO A 430 -2.00 11.83 14.00
N TRP A 431 -2.63 11.95 15.18
CA TRP A 431 -3.23 13.21 15.61
C TRP A 431 -2.19 14.29 15.93
N ALA A 432 -1.00 13.91 16.40
CA ALA A 432 0.11 14.83 16.56
C ALA A 432 0.64 15.34 15.21
N PHE A 433 0.59 14.51 14.15
CA PHE A 433 0.94 14.90 12.79
C PHE A 433 -0.07 15.89 12.19
N VAL A 434 -1.37 15.65 12.38
CA VAL A 434 -2.42 16.62 12.01
C VAL A 434 -2.21 17.96 12.71
N ALA A 435 -1.97 17.94 14.02
CA ALA A 435 -1.73 19.16 14.81
C ALA A 435 -0.46 19.90 14.33
N PHE A 436 0.61 19.18 14.02
CA PHE A 436 1.83 19.74 13.44
C PHE A 436 1.58 20.43 12.09
N LEU A 437 0.85 19.79 11.16
CA LEU A 437 0.49 20.42 9.89
C LEU A 437 -0.39 21.66 10.09
N GLY A 438 -1.33 21.61 11.04
CA GLY A 438 -2.12 22.76 11.46
C GLY A 438 -1.25 23.91 11.96
N ALA A 439 -0.24 23.63 12.78
CA ALA A 439 0.72 24.62 13.25
C ALA A 439 1.52 25.25 12.10
N ALA A 440 1.92 24.44 11.12
CA ALA A 440 2.62 24.92 9.93
C ALA A 440 1.74 25.83 9.07
N VAL A 441 0.47 25.47 8.83
CA VAL A 441 -0.50 26.28 8.09
C VAL A 441 -0.74 27.63 8.79
N VAL A 442 -0.96 27.63 10.12
CA VAL A 442 -1.15 28.85 10.90
C VAL A 442 0.09 29.74 10.82
N THR A 443 1.28 29.15 10.98
CA THR A 443 2.56 29.88 10.94
C THR A 443 2.81 30.50 9.56
N LEU A 444 2.64 29.74 8.48
CA LEU A 444 2.83 30.22 7.12
C LEU A 444 1.81 31.29 6.76
N GLY A 445 0.53 31.05 7.06
CA GLY A 445 -0.53 32.03 6.81
C GLY A 445 -0.29 33.35 7.54
N TRP A 446 0.10 33.28 8.81
CA TRP A 446 0.43 34.47 9.59
C TRP A 446 1.68 35.19 9.08
N ALA A 447 2.75 34.45 8.78
CA ALA A 447 4.00 35.00 8.26
C ALA A 447 3.79 35.69 6.90
N SER A 448 2.99 35.10 6.01
CA SER A 448 2.58 35.73 4.75
C SER A 448 1.76 37.00 4.98
N GLY A 449 0.83 36.98 5.93
CA GLY A 449 0.07 38.16 6.33
C GLY A 449 0.96 39.31 6.82
N GLU A 450 1.90 39.03 7.73
CA GLU A 450 2.89 40.00 8.21
C GLU A 450 3.81 40.49 7.09
N ALA A 451 4.25 39.61 6.18
CA ALA A 451 5.06 39.99 5.03
C ALA A 451 4.31 40.96 4.10
N VAL A 452 3.02 40.72 3.84
CA VAL A 452 2.17 41.63 3.05
C VAL A 452 1.93 42.94 3.79
N TYR A 453 1.69 42.90 5.11
CA TYR A 453 1.46 44.08 5.93
C TYR A 453 2.70 44.98 5.97
N HIS A 454 3.89 44.39 6.16
CA HIS A 454 5.17 45.11 6.20
C HIS A 454 5.86 45.24 4.85
N ARG A 455 5.20 44.90 3.73
CA ARG A 455 5.82 44.82 2.38
C ARG A 455 6.62 46.06 1.96
N ARG A 456 6.18 47.25 2.37
CA ARG A 456 6.85 48.52 2.05
C ARG A 456 8.16 48.67 2.85
N TRP A 457 8.14 48.28 4.12
CA TRP A 457 9.31 48.28 4.98
C TRP A 457 10.32 47.21 4.57
N ILE A 458 9.85 45.99 4.29
CA ILE A 458 10.67 44.87 3.79
C ILE A 458 11.30 45.25 2.44
N GLY A 459 10.51 45.73 1.49
CA GLY A 459 11.01 46.17 0.18
C GLY A 459 12.01 47.31 0.26
N GLY A 460 11.83 48.25 1.20
CA GLY A 460 12.80 49.31 1.48
C GLY A 460 14.14 48.78 1.98
N ARG A 461 14.13 47.79 2.88
CA ARG A 461 15.37 47.15 3.37
C ARG A 461 16.06 46.28 2.32
N LEU A 462 15.30 45.56 1.51
CA LEU A 462 15.85 44.76 0.41
C LEU A 462 16.51 45.63 -0.66
N ARG A 463 15.89 46.77 -1.03
CA ARG A 463 16.50 47.76 -1.94
C ARG A 463 17.76 48.39 -1.34
N ALA A 464 17.71 48.82 -0.08
CA ALA A 464 18.89 49.36 0.61
C ALA A 464 20.03 48.35 0.75
N GLY A 465 19.71 47.05 0.86
CA GLY A 465 20.69 45.96 0.82
C GLY A 465 21.26 45.72 -0.58
N TYR A 466 20.41 45.71 -1.61
CA TYR A 466 20.81 45.57 -3.01
C TYR A 466 21.71 46.72 -3.48
N ASP A 467 21.37 47.96 -3.12
CA ASP A 467 22.16 49.15 -3.45
C ASP A 467 23.54 49.15 -2.76
N ARG A 468 23.70 48.38 -1.67
CA ARG A 468 24.98 48.17 -0.99
C ARG A 468 25.90 47.15 -1.66
N VAL A 469 25.35 46.28 -2.48
CA VAL A 469 26.07 45.16 -3.13
C VAL A 469 26.31 45.45 -4.63
N ARG A 470 25.69 46.49 -5.19
CA ARG A 470 25.92 46.92 -6.57
C ARG A 470 27.31 47.60 -6.70
N PRO A 471 28.19 47.16 -7.61
CA PRO A 471 29.42 47.90 -7.89
C PRO A 471 29.07 49.23 -8.56
N SER A 472 29.65 50.33 -8.07
CA SER A 472 29.50 51.65 -8.67
C SER A 472 30.24 51.69 -10.03
N THR A 473 29.54 51.40 -11.12
CA THR A 473 29.94 51.91 -12.43
C THR A 473 29.30 53.28 -12.59
N ASP A 474 30.00 54.34 -12.17
CA ASP A 474 29.93 55.68 -12.78
C ASP A 474 30.92 56.65 -12.08
N GLY A 475 31.88 57.13 -12.86
CA GLY A 475 32.90 58.14 -12.52
C GLY A 475 34.23 57.76 -13.22
N GLU A 476 34.75 58.43 -14.24
CA GLU A 476 34.54 59.78 -14.76
C GLU A 476 34.82 59.79 -16.28
N SER A 477 33.99 60.50 -17.05
CA SER A 477 34.38 61.02 -18.36
C SER A 477 34.21 62.55 -18.40
N ALA A 478 35.35 63.21 -18.60
CA ALA A 478 35.56 64.49 -19.29
C ALA A 478 35.21 65.82 -18.60
N ARG A 479 36.24 66.68 -18.44
CA ARG A 479 36.52 67.94 -19.22
C ARG A 479 37.73 68.67 -18.62
N SER A 480 38.85 68.81 -19.34
CA SER A 480 39.27 69.84 -20.33
C SER A 480 39.85 71.13 -19.73
N ASP A 481 40.99 71.52 -20.31
CA ASP A 481 41.68 72.83 -20.36
C ASP A 481 42.57 73.27 -19.18
N ASP A 482 43.88 73.00 -19.28
CA ASP A 482 44.92 73.99 -19.65
C ASP A 482 46.21 73.30 -20.15
#